data_AF-A0A6B3F2A7-F1
#
_entry.id   AF-A0A6B3F2A7-F1
#
_cell.length_a   1.000
_cell.length_b   1.000
_cell.length_c   1.000
_cell.angle_alpha   90.00
_cell.angle_beta   90.00
_cell.angle_gamma   90.00
#
_symmetry.space_group_name_H-M   'P 1'
#
loop_
_entity.id
_entity.type
_entity.pdbx_description
1 polymer ?
#
loop_
_entity_poly.entity_id
_entity_poly.type
_entity_poly.pdbx_seq_one_letter_code
_entity_poly.pdbx_strand_id
1 'polypeptide(L)'
;MIGRIPVLDVRPLVDCGRRPAKAVSGETFEVSATVFREGHDAVSANVVLLDPNGRPGPWTPMRELAPGTDRWGADVTPDAEGRWTYTVEAWSDPVATWRHTARIKIPAGIDTALVLAEGAELYERAAGGVPKRDGREAVLAAVDALRDTSRPA
;
A
#
# COMPACT_ATOMS: atom_id res chain seq x y z
N MET A 1 -13.60 -4.30 17.13
CA MET A 1 -12.54 -5.32 17.07
C MET A 1 -11.44 -4.77 16.18
N ILE A 2 -10.17 -4.84 16.58
CA ILE A 2 -9.04 -4.24 15.85
C ILE A 2 -8.25 -5.37 15.16
N GLY A 3 -7.91 -5.20 13.88
CA GLY A 3 -7.11 -6.15 13.10
C GLY A 3 -5.61 -6.06 13.39
N ARG A 4 -4.79 -6.87 12.69
CA ARG A 4 -3.32 -6.85 12.83
C ARG A 4 -2.71 -5.49 12.50
N ILE A 5 -3.23 -4.84 11.47
CA ILE A 5 -2.95 -3.45 11.12
C ILE A 5 -4.24 -2.66 11.35
N PRO A 6 -4.24 -1.70 12.30
CA PRO A 6 -5.40 -0.85 12.55
C PRO A 6 -5.89 -0.12 11.29
N VAL A 7 -7.17 -0.33 10.96
CA VAL A 7 -7.95 0.45 9.98
C VAL A 7 -9.21 0.92 10.70
N LEU A 8 -9.30 2.22 10.96
CA LEU A 8 -10.33 2.82 11.80
C LEU A 8 -11.00 4.00 11.10
N ASP A 9 -12.21 4.36 11.53
CA ASP A 9 -12.95 5.54 11.07
C ASP A 9 -12.95 5.73 9.53
N VAL A 10 -13.33 4.65 8.83
CA VAL A 10 -13.49 4.66 7.38
C VAL A 10 -14.64 5.61 6.99
N ARG A 11 -14.38 6.51 6.04
CA ARG A 11 -15.30 7.55 5.55
C ARG A 11 -15.34 7.54 4.02
N PRO A 12 -16.46 7.94 3.39
CA PRO A 12 -17.65 8.58 3.97
C PRO A 12 -18.67 7.63 4.65
N LEU A 13 -18.94 7.83 5.94
CA LEU A 13 -19.88 7.03 6.73
C LEU A 13 -21.15 7.82 7.08
N VAL A 14 -22.32 7.30 6.71
CA VAL A 14 -23.63 7.93 6.99
C VAL A 14 -24.42 7.10 7.99
N ASP A 15 -24.90 7.73 9.06
CA ASP A 15 -25.72 7.09 10.10
C ASP A 15 -25.09 5.77 10.60
N CYS A 16 -23.79 5.81 10.92
CA CYS A 16 -23.00 4.64 11.34
C CYS A 16 -23.09 3.43 10.40
N GLY A 17 -23.24 3.67 9.09
CA GLY A 17 -23.34 2.64 8.06
C GLY A 17 -24.77 2.12 7.83
N ARG A 18 -25.77 2.62 8.56
CA ARG A 18 -27.18 2.25 8.38
C ARG A 18 -27.77 2.83 7.09
N ARG A 19 -27.14 3.88 6.56
CA ARG A 19 -27.49 4.51 5.28
C ARG A 19 -26.29 4.54 4.35
N PRO A 20 -26.49 4.37 3.04
CA PRO A 20 -25.41 4.46 2.08
C PRO A 20 -24.95 5.93 1.92
N ALA A 21 -23.63 6.11 1.74
CA ALA A 21 -23.11 7.32 1.11
C ALA A 21 -23.65 7.43 -0.33
N LYS A 22 -23.59 8.62 -0.91
CA LYS A 22 -24.13 8.91 -2.24
C LYS A 22 -23.04 9.43 -3.15
N ALA A 23 -23.10 9.01 -4.40
CA ALA A 23 -22.36 9.54 -5.53
C ALA A 23 -23.20 9.33 -6.79
N VAL A 24 -22.92 10.07 -7.86
CA VAL A 24 -23.45 9.81 -9.20
C VAL A 24 -22.38 9.17 -10.09
N SER A 25 -22.80 8.55 -11.19
CA SER A 25 -21.88 7.96 -12.17
C SER A 25 -20.90 9.02 -12.70
N GLY A 26 -19.60 8.75 -12.59
CA GLY A 26 -18.52 9.66 -12.98
C GLY A 26 -18.14 10.71 -11.94
N GLU A 27 -18.81 10.78 -10.79
CA GLU A 27 -18.43 11.67 -9.69
C GLU A 27 -17.28 11.09 -8.88
N THR A 28 -16.21 11.85 -8.71
CA THR A 28 -15.08 11.47 -7.86
C THR A 28 -15.27 11.94 -6.43
N PHE A 29 -15.00 11.07 -5.47
CA PHE A 29 -14.97 11.42 -4.04
C PHE A 29 -13.85 10.71 -3.29
N GLU A 30 -13.41 11.30 -2.18
CA GLU A 30 -12.35 10.73 -1.33
C GLU A 30 -12.94 9.68 -0.37
N VAL A 31 -12.34 8.49 -0.39
CA VAL A 31 -12.45 7.51 0.69
C VAL A 31 -11.25 7.69 1.62
N SER A 32 -11.49 7.81 2.91
CA SER A 32 -10.43 8.02 3.90
C SER A 32 -10.58 7.14 5.13
N ALA A 33 -9.48 6.86 5.81
CA ALA A 33 -9.44 6.05 7.02
C ALA A 33 -8.25 6.45 7.90
N THR A 34 -8.31 6.13 9.18
CA THR A 34 -7.14 6.19 10.08
C THR A 34 -6.42 4.86 10.03
N VAL A 35 -5.16 4.88 9.57
CA VAL A 35 -4.34 3.69 9.34
C VAL A 35 -2.96 3.89 9.94
N PHE A 36 -2.56 2.98 10.83
CA PHE A 36 -1.26 2.98 11.48
C PHE A 36 -0.88 1.55 11.88
N ARG A 37 0.31 1.38 12.46
CA ARG A 37 0.77 0.11 13.04
C ARG A 37 1.56 0.34 14.32
N GLU A 38 1.83 -0.71 15.07
CA GLU A 38 2.81 -0.68 16.14
C GLU A 38 4.25 -0.57 15.59
N GLY A 39 5.14 -0.01 16.40
CA GLY A 39 6.54 0.21 16.02
C GLY A 39 6.71 1.45 15.13
N HIS A 40 7.85 1.52 14.44
CA HIS A 40 8.24 2.66 13.59
C HIS A 40 8.28 2.32 12.10
N ASP A 41 7.92 1.09 11.74
CA ASP A 41 7.94 0.64 10.35
C ASP A 41 6.81 1.28 9.55
N ALA A 42 7.01 1.40 8.25
CA ALA A 42 6.00 1.95 7.36
C ALA A 42 4.76 1.06 7.26
N VAL A 43 3.63 1.71 6.97
CA VAL A 43 2.33 1.13 6.63
C VAL A 43 1.88 1.69 5.29
N SER A 44 1.12 0.91 4.54
CA SER A 44 0.49 1.31 3.29
C SER A 44 -0.96 0.85 3.28
N ALA A 45 -1.80 1.53 2.50
CA ALA A 45 -3.24 1.23 2.40
C ALA A 45 -3.77 1.44 0.97
N ASN A 46 -4.87 0.77 0.63
CA ASN A 46 -5.63 1.00 -0.60
C ASN A 46 -7.13 0.95 -0.35
N VAL A 47 -7.87 1.54 -1.29
CA VAL A 47 -9.32 1.40 -1.38
C VAL A 47 -9.64 0.28 -2.36
N VAL A 48 -10.56 -0.60 -1.97
CA VAL A 48 -11.21 -1.57 -2.86
C VAL A 48 -12.65 -1.12 -3.04
N LEU A 49 -12.95 -0.57 -4.22
CA LEU A 49 -14.31 -0.22 -4.63
C LEU A 49 -14.90 -1.39 -5.42
N LEU A 50 -15.99 -1.98 -4.93
CA LEU A 50 -16.72 -3.07 -5.58
C LEU A 50 -17.97 -2.54 -6.28
N ASP A 51 -18.12 -2.93 -7.55
CA ASP A 51 -19.31 -2.63 -8.35
C ASP A 51 -20.57 -3.36 -7.86
N PRO A 52 -21.76 -3.08 -8.43
CA PRO A 52 -23.00 -3.75 -8.03
C PRO A 52 -23.01 -5.28 -8.23
N ASN A 53 -22.07 -5.82 -9.02
CA ASN A 53 -21.87 -7.25 -9.24
C ASN A 53 -20.76 -7.84 -8.36
N GLY A 54 -20.18 -7.03 -7.45
CA GLY A 54 -19.09 -7.44 -6.56
C GLY A 54 -17.70 -7.48 -7.22
N ARG A 55 -17.53 -6.90 -8.41
CA ARG A 55 -16.23 -6.87 -9.10
C ARG A 55 -15.38 -5.70 -8.58
N PRO A 56 -14.10 -5.93 -8.24
CA PRO A 56 -13.22 -4.86 -7.79
C PRO A 56 -12.83 -3.94 -8.95
N GLY A 57 -12.77 -2.64 -8.65
CA GLY A 57 -12.18 -1.63 -9.52
C GLY A 57 -10.65 -1.71 -9.60
N PRO A 58 -10.01 -0.69 -10.19
CA PRO A 58 -8.56 -0.65 -10.33
C PRO A 58 -7.85 -0.50 -8.97
N TRP A 59 -6.56 -0.83 -8.98
CA TRP A 59 -5.68 -0.56 -7.84
C TRP A 59 -5.69 0.93 -7.46
N THR A 60 -6.10 1.22 -6.23
CA THR A 60 -6.30 2.60 -5.75
C THR A 60 -5.54 2.81 -4.43
N PRO A 61 -4.22 3.08 -4.49
CA PRO A 61 -3.40 3.26 -3.30
C PRO A 61 -3.75 4.58 -2.59
N MET A 62 -3.77 4.53 -1.27
CA MET A 62 -3.96 5.69 -0.42
C MET A 62 -2.63 6.36 -0.11
N ARG A 63 -2.71 7.64 0.26
CA ARG A 63 -1.60 8.42 0.83
C ARG A 63 -2.01 8.98 2.17
N GLU A 64 -1.04 9.23 3.06
CA GLU A 64 -1.30 10.05 4.24
C GLU A 64 -1.67 11.48 3.78
N LEU A 65 -2.79 11.99 4.27
CA LEU A 65 -3.38 13.27 3.85
C LEU A 65 -2.65 14.46 4.48
N ALA A 66 -2.11 14.27 5.67
CA ALA A 66 -1.29 15.26 6.36
C ALA A 66 -0.26 14.53 7.24
N PRO A 67 1.01 14.99 7.28
CA PRO A 67 2.05 14.31 8.03
C PRO A 67 1.73 14.14 9.52
N GLY A 68 1.89 12.93 10.05
CA GLY A 68 1.74 12.62 11.47
C GLY A 68 0.29 12.57 11.95
N THR A 69 -0.67 12.47 11.03
CA THR A 69 -2.10 12.38 11.37
C THR A 69 -2.61 10.95 11.34
N ASP A 70 -1.86 10.03 10.74
CA ASP A 70 -2.28 8.66 10.43
C ASP A 70 -3.58 8.63 9.60
N ARG A 71 -3.97 9.75 8.99
CA ARG A 71 -5.17 9.86 8.16
C ARG A 71 -4.77 9.62 6.72
N TRP A 72 -5.30 8.55 6.15
CA TRP A 72 -5.05 8.14 4.77
C TRP A 72 -6.27 8.44 3.91
N GLY A 73 -6.05 8.74 2.63
CA GLY A 73 -7.13 8.90 1.65
C GLY A 73 -6.73 8.54 0.22
N ALA A 74 -7.73 8.15 -0.57
CA ALA A 74 -7.64 8.03 -2.02
C ALA A 74 -8.98 8.39 -2.67
N ASP A 75 -8.89 8.88 -3.90
CA ASP A 75 -10.06 9.24 -4.70
C ASP A 75 -10.57 8.03 -5.47
N VAL A 76 -11.89 7.86 -5.48
CA VAL A 76 -12.59 6.80 -6.22
C VAL A 76 -13.71 7.39 -7.07
N THR A 77 -14.02 6.71 -8.18
CA THR A 77 -15.05 7.14 -9.13
C THR A 77 -15.90 5.94 -9.56
N PRO A 78 -17.16 5.80 -9.11
CA PRO A 78 -18.09 4.82 -9.65
C PRO A 78 -18.44 5.17 -11.11
N ASP A 79 -18.53 4.17 -11.96
CA ASP A 79 -18.71 4.33 -13.42
C ASP A 79 -20.10 3.89 -13.92
N ALA A 80 -20.95 3.38 -13.02
CA ALA A 80 -22.28 2.92 -13.31
C ALA A 80 -23.23 3.12 -12.11
N GLU A 81 -24.52 3.20 -12.40
CA GLU A 81 -25.55 3.24 -11.36
C GLU A 81 -25.69 1.90 -10.63
N GLY A 82 -25.98 1.96 -9.34
CA GLY A 82 -26.28 0.77 -8.53
C GLY A 82 -25.75 0.86 -7.11
N ARG A 83 -25.76 -0.28 -6.43
CA ARG A 83 -25.24 -0.40 -5.05
C ARG A 83 -23.78 -0.80 -5.08
N TRP A 84 -22.91 0.18 -4.83
CA TRP A 84 -21.48 -0.03 -4.65
C TRP A 84 -21.15 -0.31 -3.18
N THR A 85 -20.00 -0.95 -2.95
CA THR A 85 -19.41 -1.07 -1.61
C THR A 85 -17.94 -0.71 -1.69
N TYR A 86 -17.37 -0.19 -0.61
CA TYR A 86 -15.95 0.11 -0.56
C TYR A 86 -15.35 -0.37 0.77
N THR A 87 -14.10 -0.82 0.71
CA THR A 87 -13.31 -1.27 1.85
C THR A 87 -11.94 -0.62 1.81
N VAL A 88 -11.35 -0.38 2.97
CA VAL A 88 -9.94 0.01 3.09
C VAL A 88 -9.14 -1.18 3.56
N GLU A 89 -8.11 -1.54 2.80
CA GLU A 89 -7.13 -2.55 3.16
C GLU A 89 -5.86 -1.85 3.62
N ALA A 90 -5.17 -2.42 4.63
CA ALA A 90 -3.90 -1.90 5.11
C ALA A 90 -2.93 -3.03 5.45
N TRP A 91 -1.64 -2.78 5.21
CA TRP A 91 -0.56 -3.73 5.41
C TRP A 91 0.72 -3.03 5.84
N SER A 92 1.59 -3.78 6.51
CA SER A 92 2.99 -3.40 6.71
C SER A 92 3.69 -3.20 5.37
N ASP A 93 4.45 -2.11 5.23
CA ASP A 93 5.26 -1.85 4.03
C ASP A 93 6.77 -2.07 4.32
N PRO A 94 7.24 -3.33 4.26
CA PRO A 94 8.64 -3.64 4.57
C PRO A 94 9.60 -3.10 3.51
N VAL A 95 9.16 -2.94 2.25
CA VAL A 95 10.01 -2.41 1.18
C VAL A 95 10.26 -0.92 1.38
N ALA A 96 9.22 -0.14 1.73
CA ALA A 96 9.38 1.27 2.07
C ALA A 96 10.27 1.45 3.31
N THR A 97 10.06 0.62 4.34
CA THR A 97 10.87 0.61 5.58
C THR A 97 12.34 0.34 5.29
N TRP A 98 12.62 -0.72 4.51
CA TRP A 98 13.98 -1.06 4.10
C TRP A 98 14.62 0.03 3.27
N ARG A 99 13.91 0.60 2.27
CA ARG A 99 14.43 1.70 1.43
C ARG A 99 14.81 2.94 2.25
N HIS A 100 14.06 3.24 3.31
CA HIS A 100 14.43 4.33 4.22
C HIS A 100 15.76 4.03 4.93
N THR A 101 15.88 2.85 5.53
CA THR A 101 17.08 2.40 6.23
C THR A 101 18.30 2.32 5.30
N ALA A 102 18.14 1.72 4.13
CA ALA A 102 19.20 1.54 3.14
C ALA A 102 19.78 2.86 2.64
N ARG A 103 18.92 3.87 2.39
CA ARG A 103 19.36 5.22 1.97
C ARG A 103 20.20 5.93 3.02
N ILE A 104 20.13 5.52 4.29
CA ILE A 104 20.93 6.09 5.38
C ILE A 104 22.19 5.26 5.60
N LYS A 105 22.03 3.93 5.75
CA LYS A 105 23.13 3.02 6.12
C LYS A 105 24.14 2.81 4.99
N ILE A 106 23.68 2.66 3.74
CA ILE A 106 24.58 2.35 2.61
C ILE A 106 25.60 3.47 2.39
N PRO A 107 25.22 4.75 2.25
CA PRO A 107 26.18 5.83 2.07
C PRO A 107 27.13 6.02 3.26
N ALA A 108 26.71 5.60 4.46
CA ALA A 108 27.51 5.66 5.68
C ALA A 108 28.46 4.46 5.83
N GLY A 109 28.42 3.47 4.94
CA GLY A 109 29.24 2.26 5.02
C GLY A 109 28.87 1.34 6.20
N ILE A 110 27.65 1.45 6.73
CA ILE A 110 27.19 0.70 7.91
C ILE A 110 26.45 -0.55 7.44
N ASP A 111 26.95 -1.73 7.83
CA ASP A 111 26.33 -3.04 7.56
C ASP A 111 25.91 -3.26 6.10
N THR A 112 26.63 -2.67 5.13
CA THR A 112 26.17 -2.57 3.72
C THR A 112 25.79 -3.91 3.12
N ALA A 113 26.63 -4.93 3.29
CA ALA A 113 26.38 -6.28 2.80
C ALA A 113 25.10 -6.90 3.40
N LEU A 114 24.87 -6.70 4.70
CA LEU A 114 23.66 -7.18 5.38
C LEU A 114 22.41 -6.44 4.88
N VAL A 115 22.48 -5.11 4.80
CA VAL A 115 21.36 -4.28 4.32
C VAL A 115 20.98 -4.65 2.88
N LEU A 116 21.95 -4.88 1.99
CA LEU A 116 21.69 -5.30 0.62
C LEU A 116 21.08 -6.72 0.57
N ALA A 117 21.57 -7.65 1.41
CA ALA A 117 21.02 -9.00 1.51
C ALA A 117 19.56 -9.01 1.99
N GLU A 118 19.23 -8.25 3.04
CA GLU A 118 17.85 -8.06 3.52
C GLU A 118 16.94 -7.50 2.41
N GLY A 119 17.46 -6.54 1.65
CA GLY A 119 16.77 -5.99 0.48
C GLY A 119 16.47 -7.06 -0.56
N ALA A 120 17.47 -7.85 -0.94
CA ALA A 120 17.32 -8.91 -1.93
C ALA A 120 16.23 -9.91 -1.53
N GLU A 121 16.17 -10.32 -0.26
CA GLU A 121 15.10 -11.20 0.24
C GLU A 121 13.71 -10.56 0.16
N LEU A 122 13.59 -9.26 0.45
CA LEU A 122 12.32 -8.53 0.33
C LEU A 122 11.83 -8.48 -1.11
N TYR A 123 12.71 -8.16 -2.07
CA TYR A 123 12.34 -8.09 -3.49
C TYR A 123 12.07 -9.48 -4.07
N GLU A 124 12.77 -10.53 -3.63
CA GLU A 124 12.49 -11.90 -4.05
C GLU A 124 11.10 -12.36 -3.62
N ARG A 125 10.72 -12.07 -2.37
CA ARG A 125 9.34 -12.29 -1.89
C ARG A 125 8.32 -11.49 -2.70
N ALA A 126 8.61 -10.22 -2.99
CA ALA A 126 7.74 -9.37 -3.79
C ALA A 126 7.56 -9.93 -5.22
N ALA A 127 8.62 -10.46 -5.85
CA ALA A 127 8.56 -11.07 -7.18
C ALA A 127 7.57 -12.25 -7.25
N GLY A 128 7.36 -12.96 -6.14
CA GLY A 128 6.35 -14.02 -6.03
C GLY A 128 4.91 -13.53 -6.26
N GLY A 129 4.61 -12.27 -5.88
CA GLY A 129 3.29 -11.64 -6.05
C GLY A 129 3.09 -10.89 -7.36
N VAL A 130 4.16 -10.59 -8.10
CA VAL A 130 4.09 -9.84 -9.36
C VAL A 130 3.65 -10.76 -10.51
N PRO A 131 2.65 -10.42 -11.33
CA PRO A 131 2.27 -11.22 -12.50
C PRO A 131 3.46 -11.43 -13.45
N LYS A 132 3.57 -12.63 -14.03
CA LYS A 132 4.74 -13.02 -14.86
C LYS A 132 5.03 -12.04 -16.02
N ARG A 133 3.99 -11.47 -16.62
CA ARG A 133 4.09 -10.58 -17.78
C ARG A 133 4.25 -9.09 -17.41
N ASP A 134 4.09 -8.75 -16.13
CA ASP A 134 3.95 -7.37 -15.67
C ASP A 134 5.07 -7.01 -14.67
N GLY A 135 6.32 -7.08 -15.11
CA GLY A 135 7.46 -6.53 -14.36
C GLY A 135 8.21 -7.47 -13.42
N ARG A 136 7.83 -8.76 -13.34
CA ARG A 136 8.53 -9.74 -12.48
C ARG A 136 10.02 -9.84 -12.79
N GLU A 137 10.39 -9.85 -14.07
CA GLU A 137 11.78 -9.92 -14.52
C GLU A 137 12.59 -8.71 -14.03
N ALA A 138 12.02 -7.52 -14.09
CA ALA A 138 12.68 -6.30 -13.60
C ALA A 138 12.92 -6.35 -12.08
N VAL A 139 11.97 -6.91 -11.32
CA VAL A 139 12.11 -7.11 -9.87
C VAL A 139 13.23 -8.13 -9.58
N LEU A 140 13.29 -9.23 -10.31
CA LEU A 140 14.34 -10.25 -10.15
C LEU A 140 15.72 -9.71 -10.55
N ALA A 141 15.80 -8.90 -11.61
CA ALA A 141 17.05 -8.22 -11.98
C ALA A 141 17.56 -7.29 -10.86
N ALA A 142 16.66 -6.65 -10.10
CA ALA A 142 17.05 -5.88 -8.92
C ALA A 142 17.56 -6.79 -7.78
N VAL A 143 16.98 -7.98 -7.58
CA VAL A 143 17.49 -8.98 -6.63
C VAL A 143 18.92 -9.39 -7.00
N ASP A 144 19.16 -9.71 -8.27
CA ASP A 144 20.48 -10.09 -8.76
C ASP A 144 21.50 -8.96 -8.54
N ALA A 145 21.12 -7.72 -8.84
CA ALA A 145 21.96 -6.55 -8.63
C ALA A 145 22.27 -6.31 -7.13
N LEU A 146 21.30 -6.50 -6.24
CA LEU A 146 21.51 -6.39 -4.78
C LEU A 146 22.43 -7.47 -4.23
N ARG A 147 22.49 -8.64 -4.87
CA ARG A 147 23.35 -9.77 -4.48
C ARG A 147 24.75 -9.73 -5.11
N ASP A 148 24.98 -8.86 -6.10
CA ASP A 148 26.25 -8.78 -6.82
C ASP A 148 27.33 -8.11 -5.97
N THR A 149 28.09 -8.93 -5.23
CA THR A 149 29.20 -8.47 -4.39
C THR A 149 30.41 -7.97 -5.17
N SER A 150 30.40 -8.06 -6.51
CA SER A 150 31.46 -7.49 -7.35
C SER A 150 31.27 -6.00 -7.64
N ARG A 151 30.06 -5.46 -7.37
CA ARG A 151 29.74 -4.05 -7.52
C ARG A 151 29.95 -3.30 -6.20
N PRO A 152 30.30 -2.01 -6.26
CA PRO A 152 30.26 -1.17 -5.07
C PRO A 152 28.82 -1.09 -4.55
N ALA A 153 28.70 -1.00 -3.21
CA ALA A 153 27.44 -0.72 -2.53
C ALA A 153 26.96 0.71 -2.79
#